data_AF-A0A6A6MS43-F1
#
_entry.id   AF-A0A6A6MS43-F1
#
_cell.length_a   1.000
_cell.length_b   1.000
_cell.length_c   1.000
_cell.angle_alpha   90.00
_cell.angle_beta   90.00
_cell.angle_gamma   90.00
#
_symmetry.space_group_name_H-M   'P 1'
#
loop_
_entity.id
_entity.type
_entity.pdbx_description
1 polymer ?
#
loop_
_entity_poly.entity_id
_entity_poly.type
_entity_poly.pdbx_seq_one_letter_code
_entity_poly.pdbx_strand_id
1 'polypeptide(L)' 'MWLCLRRLRPEGKEGVEFGQYLYEIYIDDVALRVSKAGVNLLFTKWMKELEKIFYGNIVAYDAPLLPEAKSDELVKVVWK' A
#
# COMPACT_ATOMS: atom_id res chain seq x y z
N MET A 1 -0.04 0.95 -6.56
CA MET A 1 -0.62 -0.16 -5.78
C MET A 1 -1.85 0.26 -4.97
N TRP A 2 -1.76 1.20 -4.03
CA TRP A 2 -2.91 1.67 -3.23
C TRP A 2 -4.18 1.99 -4.05
N LEU A 3 -4.07 2.82 -5.11
CA LEU A 3 -5.22 3.16 -5.97
C LEU A 3 -5.87 1.92 -6.61
N CYS A 4 -5.09 0.90 -6.96
CA CYS A 4 -5.60 -0.36 -7.51
C CYS A 4 -6.44 -1.10 -6.46
N LEU A 5 -5.91 -1.24 -5.24
CA LEU A 5 -6.63 -1.89 -4.13
C LEU A 5 -7.91 -1.12 -3.76
N ARG A 6 -7.85 0.21 -3.73
CA ARG A 6 -9.03 1.05 -3.50
C ARG A 6 -10.08 0.88 -4.59
N ARG A 7 -9.68 0.83 -5.86
CA ARG A 7 -10.60 0.63 -6.98
C ARG A 7 -11.25 -0.76 -6.94
N LEU A 8 -10.54 -1.80 -6.50
CA LEU A 8 -11.08 -3.16 -6.45
C LEU A 8 -11.99 -3.39 -5.24
N ARG A 9 -11.76 -2.70 -4.12
CA ARG A 9 -12.53 -2.88 -2.88
C ARG A 9 -14.07 -2.78 -3.06
N PRO A 10 -14.63 -1.83 -3.85
CA PRO A 10 -16.06 -1.77 -4.14
C PRO A 10 -16.65 -2.96 -4.89
N GLU A 11 -15.84 -3.78 -5.56
CA GLU A 11 -16.29 -5.00 -6.26
C GLU A 11 -16.62 -6.15 -5.28
N GLY A 12 -16.57 -5.90 -3.97
CA GLY A 12 -16.92 -6.87 -2.94
C GLY A 12 -15.85 -7.93 -2.74
N LYS A 13 -16.28 -9.16 -2.43
CA LYS A 13 -15.37 -10.26 -2.04
C LYS A 13 -14.34 -10.57 -3.12
N GLU A 14 -14.77 -10.69 -4.38
CA GLU A 14 -13.88 -11.00 -5.51
C GLU A 14 -12.83 -9.90 -5.71
N GLY A 15 -13.23 -8.62 -5.58
CA GLY A 15 -12.32 -7.50 -5.67
C GLY A 15 -11.27 -7.48 -4.55
N VAL A 16 -11.66 -7.84 -3.32
CA VAL A 16 -10.73 -7.96 -2.19
C VAL A 16 -9.75 -9.11 -2.40
N GLU A 17 -10.23 -10.28 -2.83
CA GLU A 17 -9.37 -11.46 -3.11
C GLU A 17 -8.41 -11.18 -4.26
N PHE A 18 -8.88 -10.60 -5.35
CA PHE A 18 -8.02 -10.20 -6.47
C PHE A 18 -7.04 -9.09 -6.09
N GLY A 19 -7.48 -8.14 -5.26
CA GLY A 19 -6.61 -7.10 -4.71
C GLY A 19 -5.49 -7.68 -3.85
N GLN A 20 -5.79 -8.67 -3.01
CA GLN A 20 -4.80 -9.39 -2.21
C GLN A 20 -3.76 -10.07 -3.11
N TYR A 21 -4.21 -10.78 -4.15
CA TYR A 21 -3.32 -11.40 -5.13
C TYR A 21 -2.37 -10.38 -5.80
N LEU A 22 -2.86 -9.21 -6.20
CA LEU A 22 -2.02 -8.14 -6.76
C LEU A 22 -1.03 -7.57 -5.74
N TYR A 23 -1.44 -7.45 -4.48
CA TYR A 23 -0.57 -6.97 -3.41
C TYR A 23 0.58 -7.95 -3.14
N GLU A 24 0.32 -9.25 -3.18
CA GLU A 24 1.35 -10.29 -3.03
C GLU A 24 2.40 -10.22 -4.14
N ILE A 25 2.00 -10.06 -5.41
CA ILE A 25 2.96 -9.85 -6.51
C ILE A 25 3.80 -8.59 -6.26
N TYR A 26 3.16 -7.52 -5.80
CA TYR A 26 3.85 -6.27 -5.51
C TYR A 26 4.86 -6.40 -4.36
N ILE A 27 4.51 -7.09 -3.28
CA ILE A 27 5.41 -7.23 -2.12
C ILE A 27 6.59 -8.13 -2.43
N ASP A 28 6.41 -9.14 -3.30
CA ASP A 28 7.50 -9.96 -3.82
C ASP A 28 8.49 -9.16 -4.69
N ASP A 29 7.99 -8.26 -5.56
CA ASP A 29 8.84 -7.34 -6.32
C ASP A 29 9.62 -6.38 -5.39
N VAL A 30 8.94 -5.83 -4.38
CA VAL A 30 9.58 -4.97 -3.37
C VAL A 30 10.68 -5.75 -2.64
N ALA A 31 10.40 -6.97 -2.19
CA ALA A 31 11.35 -7.85 -1.55
C ALA A 31 12.61 -8.07 -2.40
N LEU A 32 12.43 -8.36 -3.70
CA LEU A 32 13.53 -8.54 -4.63
C LEU A 32 14.37 -7.25 -4.79
N ARG A 33 13.74 -6.08 -4.89
CA ARG A 33 14.43 -4.79 -5.01
C ARG A 33 15.18 -4.42 -3.74
N VAL A 34 14.60 -4.66 -2.57
CA VAL A 34 15.25 -4.43 -1.26
C VAL A 34 16.48 -5.31 -1.10
N SER A 35 16.40 -6.59 -1.46
CA SER A 35 17.55 -7.50 -1.45
C SER A 35 18.64 -7.05 -2.43
N LYS A 36 18.27 -6.67 -3.67
CA LYS A 36 19.21 -6.13 -4.68
C LYS A 36 19.90 -4.84 -4.22
N ALA A 37 19.23 -4.02 -3.41
CA ALA A 37 19.81 -2.81 -2.82
C ALA A 37 20.78 -3.10 -1.65
N GLY A 38 21.03 -4.37 -1.32
CA GLY A 38 21.99 -4.79 -0.29
C GLY A 38 21.41 -4.87 1.12
N VAL A 39 20.09 -4.69 1.29
CA VAL A 39 19.42 -4.82 2.59
C VAL A 39 19.17 -6.30 2.89
N ASN A 40 20.23 -7.02 3.24
CA ASN A 40 20.16 -8.46 3.54
C ASN A 40 20.08 -8.75 5.05
N LEU A 41 20.62 -7.85 5.88
CA LEU A 41 20.54 -7.97 7.34
C LEU A 41 19.13 -7.60 7.82
N LEU A 42 18.53 -8.45 8.67
CA LEU A 42 17.18 -8.25 9.21
C LEU A 42 16.09 -8.09 8.13
N PHE A 43 16.28 -8.70 6.95
CA PHE A 43 15.37 -8.58 5.81
C PHE A 43 13.90 -8.82 6.19
N THR A 44 13.60 -9.90 6.92
CA THR A 44 12.24 -10.21 7.40
C THR A 44 11.66 -9.12 8.29
N LYS A 45 12.48 -8.47 9.12
CA LYS A 45 12.04 -7.35 9.96
C LYS A 45 11.69 -6.14 9.09
N TRP A 46 12.54 -5.81 8.13
CA TRP A 46 12.30 -4.70 7.20
C TRP A 46 11.05 -4.92 6.35
N MET A 47 10.82 -6.14 5.84
CA MET A 47 9.61 -6.44 5.08
C MET A 47 8.33 -6.25 5.91
N LYS A 48 8.33 -6.67 7.19
CA LYS A 48 7.22 -6.42 8.11
C LYS A 48 6.99 -4.93 8.37
N GLU A 49 8.06 -4.15 8.54
CA GLU A 49 7.94 -2.70 8.70
C GLU A 49 7.41 -2.02 7.43
N LEU A 50 7.87 -2.44 6.24
CA LEU A 50 7.37 -1.93 4.96
C LEU A 50 5.88 -2.25 4.77
N GLU A 51 5.44 -3.46 5.11
CA GLU A 51 4.03 -3.85 5.10
C GLU A 51 3.20 -2.99 6.06
N LYS A 52 3.68 -2.77 7.28
CA LYS A 52 3.02 -1.89 8.26
C LYS A 52 2.91 -0.45 7.76
N ILE A 53 3.99 0.09 7.19
CA ILE A 53 4.00 1.43 6.58
C ILE A 53 2.99 1.49 5.44
N PHE A 54 2.96 0.48 4.58
CA PHE A 54 2.04 0.41 3.45
C PHE A 54 0.57 0.46 3.90
N TYR A 55 0.15 -0.38 4.83
CA TYR A 55 -1.22 -0.38 5.34
C TYR A 55 -1.57 0.91 6.11
N GLY A 56 -0.63 1.44 6.89
CA GLY A 56 -0.81 2.74 7.55
C GLY A 56 -1.04 3.87 6.54
N ASN A 57 -0.26 3.88 5.47
CA ASN A 57 -0.38 4.83 4.37
C ASN A 57 -1.71 4.68 3.62
N ILE A 58 -2.18 3.45 3.34
CA ILE A 58 -3.50 3.24 2.72
C ILE A 58 -4.61 3.91 3.52
N VAL A 59 -4.64 3.70 4.85
CA VAL A 59 -5.66 4.30 5.72
C VAL A 59 -5.57 5.83 5.67
N ALA A 60 -4.36 6.37 5.72
CA ALA A 60 -4.13 7.81 5.65
C ALA A 60 -4.55 8.40 4.30
N TYR A 61 -4.28 7.71 3.19
CA TYR A 61 -4.61 8.17 1.84
C TYR A 61 -6.08 7.98 1.48
N ASP A 62 -6.77 7.01 2.09
CA ASP A 62 -8.18 6.75 1.83
C ASP A 62 -9.10 7.86 2.37
N ALA A 63 -8.73 8.51 3.48
CA ALA A 63 -9.52 9.55 4.12
C ALA A 63 -9.69 10.82 3.24
N PRO A 64 -8.63 11.38 2.62
CA PRO A 64 -8.76 12.50 1.70
C PRO A 64 -9.51 12.23 0.39
N LEU A 65 -9.87 10.97 0.11
CA LEU A 65 -10.66 10.59 -1.07
C LEU A 65 -12.15 10.42 -0.75
N LEU A 66 -12.58 10.71 0.46
CA LEU A 66 -14.00 10.75 0.83
C LEU A 66 -14.67 12.01 0.28
N PRO A 67 -15.98 11.98 -0.02
CA PRO A 67 -16.70 13.16 -0.55
C PRO A 67 -16.59 14.40 0.32
N GLU A 68 -16.36 14.22 1.64
CA GLU A 68 -16.31 15.29 2.63
C GLU A 68 -14.92 15.92 2.80
N ALA A 69 -13.88 15.35 2.16
CA ALA A 69 -12.51 15.82 2.28
C ALA A 69 -12.25 17.12 1.49
N LYS A 70 -11.33 17.96 1.99
CA LYS A 70 -10.88 19.15 1.24
C LYS A 70 -9.93 18.74 0.12
N SER A 71 -9.95 19.50 -0.98
CA SER A 71 -9.19 19.19 -2.20
C SER A 71 -7.67 19.13 -2.01
N ASP A 72 -7.13 19.75 -0.97
CA ASP A 72 -5.69 19.80 -0.69
C ASP A 72 -5.21 18.76 0.35
N GLU A 73 -6.12 18.00 0.97
CA GLU A 73 -5.79 17.04 2.02
C GLU A 73 -4.97 15.86 1.49
N LEU A 74 -5.28 15.36 0.29
CA LEU A 74 -4.53 14.25 -0.30
C LEU A 74 -3.06 14.62 -0.50
N VAL A 75 -2.81 15.83 -1.02
CA VAL A 75 -1.45 16.35 -1.24
C VAL A 75 -0.70 16.41 0.09
N LYS A 76 -1.33 16.93 1.15
CA LYS A 76 -0.71 17.03 2.48
C LYS A 76 -0.32 15.67 3.06
N VAL A 77 -1.13 14.64 2.86
CA VAL A 77 -0.87 13.31 3.43
C VAL A 77 0.16 12.54 2.62
N VAL A 78 0.18 12.68 1.29
CA VAL A 78 1.16 11.99 0.42
C VAL A 78 2.58 12.52 0.61
N TRP A 79 2.73 13.82 0.89
CA TRP A 79 4.05 14.47 1.06
C TRP A 79 4.56 14.50 2.50
N LYS A 80 3.89 13.80 3.43
CA LYS A 80 4.27 13.74 4.84
C LYS A 80 5.35 12.69 5.09
#